data_AF-A0A9D1SSB1-F1
#
_entry.id   AF-A0A9D1SSB1-F1
#
_cell.length_a   1.000
_cell.length_b   1.000
_cell.length_c   1.000
_cell.angle_alpha   90.00
_cell.angle_beta   90.00
_cell.angle_gamma   90.00
#
_symmetry.space_group_name_H-M   'P 1'
#
loop_
_entity.id
_entity.type
_entity.pdbx_description
1 polymer ?
#
loop_
_entity_poly.entity_id
_entity_poly.type
_entity_poly.pdbx_seq_one_letter_code
_entity_poly.pdbx_strand_id
1 'polypeptide(L)'
;MSYISEKVAYLDGLADGLGVSEDDKQGKLLRGIIDALGAVAEELEEQGESLDDLSDCVDELYEQLDDVNDALFDEDDEAEEGDFMEVVCPSCGETIYFDEDMLDSEDGLICPNCNEPVEIDLSCVDAQDDGEDDD
;
A
#
# COMPACT_ATOMS: atom_id res chain seq x y z
N MET A 1 14.84 25.26 15.30
CA MET A 1 16.25 25.04 15.70
C MET A 1 16.47 23.56 15.88
N SER A 2 16.82 22.91 14.78
CA SER A 2 17.22 21.52 14.73
C SER A 2 18.59 21.31 15.38
N TYR A 3 18.87 20.06 15.71
CA TYR A 3 20.19 19.60 16.14
C TYR A 3 21.31 20.03 15.16
N ILE A 4 21.02 20.09 13.86
CA ILE A 4 21.99 20.47 12.83
C ILE A 4 22.31 21.97 12.95
N SER A 5 21.29 22.81 13.10
CA SER A 5 21.45 24.26 13.32
C SER A 5 22.30 24.58 14.55
N GLU A 6 22.14 23.83 15.64
CA GLU A 6 23.00 23.95 16.83
C GLU A 6 24.47 23.59 16.54
N LYS A 7 24.71 22.56 15.71
CA LYS A 7 26.07 22.18 15.32
C LYS A 7 26.71 23.21 14.41
N VAL A 8 25.96 23.80 13.49
CA VAL A 8 26.46 24.89 12.64
C VAL A 8 26.82 26.10 13.49
N ALA A 9 25.95 26.52 14.40
CA ALA A 9 26.22 27.64 15.31
C ALA A 9 27.45 27.38 16.20
N TYR A 10 27.65 26.14 16.67
CA TYR A 10 28.85 25.74 17.39
C TYR A 10 30.12 25.86 16.53
N LEU A 11 30.07 25.41 15.27
CA LEU A 11 31.20 25.51 14.34
C LEU A 11 31.55 26.95 14.01
N ASP A 12 30.55 27.82 13.86
CA ASP A 12 30.75 29.24 13.63
C ASP A 12 31.44 29.92 14.83
N GLY A 13 30.96 29.66 16.05
CA GLY A 13 31.61 30.15 17.27
C GLY A 13 33.03 29.59 17.48
N LEU A 14 33.29 28.35 17.06
CA LEU A 14 34.64 27.77 17.08
C LEU A 14 35.56 28.44 16.06
N ALA A 15 35.04 28.76 14.86
CA ALA A 15 35.78 29.49 13.84
C ALA A 15 36.18 30.89 14.33
N ASP A 16 35.27 31.59 15.02
CA ASP A 16 35.57 32.85 15.71
C ASP A 16 36.68 32.67 16.75
N GLY A 17 36.55 31.69 17.64
CA GLY A 17 37.49 31.44 18.73
C GLY A 17 38.90 31.05 18.27
N LEU A 18 39.01 30.41 17.10
CA LEU A 18 40.30 30.05 16.49
C LEU A 18 40.92 31.20 15.67
N GLY A 19 40.22 32.33 15.52
CA GLY A 19 40.69 33.44 14.71
C GLY A 19 40.65 33.15 13.21
N VAL A 20 39.71 32.31 12.77
CA VAL A 20 39.47 32.04 11.34
C VAL A 20 38.91 33.32 10.71
N SER A 21 39.79 34.07 10.03
CA SER A 21 39.44 35.34 9.39
C SER A 21 39.15 35.17 7.91
N GLU A 22 38.33 36.06 7.37
CA GLU A 22 38.05 36.13 5.94
C GLU A 22 39.18 36.75 5.12
N ASP A 23 40.33 37.07 5.73
CA ASP A 23 41.45 37.68 5.00
C ASP A 23 42.37 36.62 4.37
N ASP A 24 42.39 35.41 4.94
CA ASP A 24 43.15 34.28 4.39
C ASP A 24 42.27 33.38 3.50
N LYS A 25 42.90 32.76 2.50
CA LYS A 25 42.21 31.87 1.56
C LYS A 25 41.56 30.68 2.27
N GLN A 26 42.23 30.12 3.30
CA GLN A 26 41.67 29.00 4.04
C GLN A 26 40.50 29.44 4.92
N GLY A 27 40.58 30.63 5.52
CA GLY A 27 39.48 31.15 6.34
C GLY A 27 38.23 31.48 5.55
N LYS A 28 38.37 32.07 4.35
CA LYS A 28 37.25 32.23 3.41
C LYS A 28 36.58 30.89 3.05
N LEU A 29 37.37 29.85 2.81
CA LEU A 29 36.84 28.53 2.49
C LEU A 29 36.09 27.93 3.68
N LEU A 30 36.66 27.99 4.88
CA LEU A 30 36.03 27.44 6.09
C LEU A 30 34.73 28.16 6.45
N ARG A 31 34.70 29.50 6.34
CA ARG A 31 33.46 30.29 6.51
C ARG A 31 32.42 29.92 5.48
N GLY A 32 32.79 29.84 4.21
CA GLY A 32 31.87 29.40 3.17
C GLY A 32 31.30 27.99 3.39
N ILE A 33 32.08 27.07 3.98
CA ILE A 33 31.59 25.74 4.38
C ILE A 33 30.57 25.86 5.52
N ILE A 34 30.85 26.67 6.54
CA ILE A 34 29.94 26.88 7.69
C ILE A 34 28.62 27.50 7.20
N ASP A 35 28.69 28.51 6.34
CA ASP A 35 27.52 29.16 5.74
C ASP A 35 26.69 28.17 4.92
N ALA A 36 27.34 27.37 4.07
CA ALA A 36 26.67 26.34 3.28
C ALA A 36 25.98 25.29 4.17
N LEU A 37 26.63 24.87 5.26
CA LEU A 37 26.02 23.96 6.23
C LEU A 37 24.83 24.61 6.96
N GLY A 38 24.88 25.92 7.22
CA GLY A 38 23.74 26.68 7.75
C GLY A 38 22.55 26.67 6.80
N ALA A 39 22.77 26.95 5.52
CA ALA A 39 21.72 26.89 4.51
C ALA A 39 21.12 25.48 4.37
N VAL A 40 21.95 24.43 4.45
CA VAL A 40 21.47 23.03 4.45
C VAL A 40 20.65 22.74 5.71
N ALA A 41 21.03 23.28 6.87
CA ALA A 41 20.28 23.08 8.10
C ALA A 41 18.89 23.72 8.04
N GLU A 42 18.78 24.93 7.46
CA GLU A 42 17.51 25.63 7.25
C GLU A 42 16.60 24.87 6.26
N GLU A 43 17.14 24.45 5.12
CA GLU A 43 16.38 23.68 4.12
C GLU A 43 15.88 22.34 4.69
N LEU A 44 16.69 21.67 5.51
CA LEU A 44 16.26 20.42 6.17
C LEU A 44 15.17 20.65 7.22
N GLU A 45 15.15 21.82 7.89
CA GLU A 45 14.05 22.19 8.79
C GLU A 45 12.75 22.40 7.99
N GLU A 46 12.79 23.12 6.87
CA GLU A 46 11.63 23.34 5.99
C GLU A 46 11.09 22.03 5.37
N GLN A 47 11.99 21.12 4.98
CA GLN A 47 11.60 19.79 4.52
C GLN A 47 10.99 18.93 5.62
N GLY A 48 11.46 19.08 6.86
CA GLY A 48 10.87 18.41 8.02
C GLY A 48 9.41 18.82 8.22
N GLU A 49 9.13 20.12 8.19
CA GLU A 49 7.76 20.65 8.28
C GLU A 49 6.87 20.15 7.13
N SER A 50 7.41 20.13 5.91
CA SER A 50 6.68 19.61 4.74
C SER A 50 6.36 18.11 4.83
N LEU A 51 7.22 17.34 5.49
CA LEU A 51 6.98 15.90 5.72
C LEU A 51 5.92 15.66 6.78
N ASP A 52 5.90 16.48 7.83
CA ASP A 52 4.86 16.41 8.86
C ASP A 52 3.49 16.71 8.23
N ASP A 53 3.38 17.76 7.41
CA ASP A 53 2.15 18.11 6.67
C ASP A 53 1.69 16.97 5.75
N LEU A 54 2.63 16.30 5.07
CA LEU A 54 2.32 15.15 4.21
C LEU A 54 1.87 13.94 5.02
N SER A 55 2.44 13.72 6.21
CA SER A 55 2.03 12.65 7.12
C SER A 55 0.56 12.82 7.51
N ASP A 56 0.17 14.03 7.90
CA ASP A 56 -1.22 14.35 8.26
C ASP A 56 -2.16 14.12 7.05
N CYS A 57 -1.75 14.51 5.85
CA CYS A 57 -2.52 14.25 4.63
C CYS A 57 -2.69 12.75 4.34
N VAL A 58 -1.66 11.94 4.63
CA VAL A 58 -1.72 10.48 4.44
C VAL A 58 -2.69 9.84 5.43
N ASP A 59 -2.67 10.28 6.68
CA ASP A 59 -3.63 9.81 7.70
C ASP A 59 -5.07 10.14 7.28
N GLU A 60 -5.33 11.35 6.76
CA GLU A 60 -6.66 11.73 6.24
C GLU A 60 -7.08 10.87 5.02
N LEU A 61 -6.14 10.50 4.15
CA LEU A 61 -6.42 9.60 3.03
C LEU A 61 -6.73 8.18 3.49
N TYR A 62 -6.10 7.70 4.57
CA TYR A 62 -6.41 6.40 5.15
C TYR A 62 -7.83 6.36 5.72
N GLU A 63 -8.26 7.40 6.43
CA GLU A 63 -9.65 7.52 6.92
C GLU A 63 -10.64 7.52 5.76
N GLN A 64 -10.37 8.27 4.69
CA GLN A 64 -11.24 8.27 3.50
C GLN A 64 -11.27 6.91 2.78
N LEU A 65 -10.18 6.16 2.80
CA LEU A 65 -10.14 4.83 2.21
C LEU A 65 -10.97 3.83 3.03
N ASP A 66 -10.95 3.95 4.36
CA ASP A 66 -11.78 3.16 5.27
C ASP A 66 -13.27 3.40 4.99
N ASP A 67 -13.68 4.67 4.87
CA ASP A 67 -15.05 5.04 4.50
C ASP A 67 -15.50 4.42 3.16
N VAL A 68 -14.60 4.37 2.18
CA VAL A 68 -14.87 3.75 0.87
C VAL A 68 -14.93 2.23 0.97
N ASN A 69 -14.07 1.62 1.77
CA ASN A 69 -14.08 0.19 2.04
C ASN A 69 -15.42 -0.20 2.66
N ASP A 70 -15.84 0.51 3.70
CA ASP A 70 -17.11 0.25 4.37
C ASP A 70 -18.29 0.48 3.39
N ALA A 71 -18.28 1.55 2.62
CA ALA A 71 -19.33 1.78 1.63
C ALA A 71 -19.41 0.71 0.52
N LEU A 72 -18.35 -0.05 0.26
CA LEU A 72 -18.30 -1.08 -0.79
C LEU A 72 -18.51 -2.50 -0.24
N PHE A 73 -18.08 -2.77 0.98
CA PHE A 73 -18.03 -4.11 1.56
C PHE A 73 -18.94 -4.30 2.80
N ASP A 74 -19.43 -3.22 3.42
CA ASP A 74 -20.34 -3.27 4.59
C ASP A 74 -21.82 -3.44 4.16
N GLU A 75 -22.10 -3.54 2.85
CA GLU A 75 -23.38 -3.99 2.28
C GLU A 75 -23.31 -5.41 1.67
N ASP A 76 -22.25 -6.20 1.93
CA ASP A 76 -22.05 -7.51 1.27
C ASP A 76 -21.71 -8.69 2.21
N ASP A 77 -22.07 -8.60 3.50
CA ASP A 77 -22.30 -9.81 4.32
C ASP A 77 -23.62 -10.54 3.92
N GLU A 78 -24.30 -10.07 2.87
CA GLU A 78 -25.41 -10.75 2.17
C GLU A 78 -25.29 -10.71 0.63
N ALA A 79 -24.08 -10.58 0.06
CA ALA A 79 -23.78 -11.53 -1.00
C ALA A 79 -23.45 -12.80 -0.23
N GLU A 80 -24.41 -13.69 0.03
CA GLU A 80 -24.64 -14.76 -0.93
C GLU A 80 -23.38 -14.83 -1.82
N GLU A 81 -22.36 -15.56 -1.36
CA GLU A 81 -21.50 -16.28 -2.28
C GLU A 81 -22.49 -16.93 -3.24
N GLY A 82 -22.94 -16.22 -4.28
CA GLY A 82 -23.94 -16.74 -5.18
C GLY A 82 -23.31 -18.03 -5.62
N ASP A 83 -23.95 -19.17 -5.35
CA ASP A 83 -23.27 -20.46 -5.33
C ASP A 83 -22.60 -20.74 -6.69
N PHE A 84 -21.39 -20.22 -6.87
CA PHE A 84 -20.67 -20.19 -8.12
C PHE A 84 -19.73 -21.36 -8.04
N MET A 85 -20.07 -22.45 -8.72
CA MET A 85 -19.22 -23.62 -8.81
C MET A 85 -18.08 -23.36 -9.79
N GLU A 86 -16.84 -23.49 -9.31
CA GLU A 86 -15.64 -23.48 -10.17
C GLU A 86 -15.46 -24.85 -10.85
N VAL A 87 -15.46 -24.85 -12.18
CA VAL A 87 -15.26 -26.06 -12.99
C VAL A 87 -14.21 -25.83 -14.06
N VAL A 88 -13.23 -26.73 -14.12
CA VAL A 88 -12.24 -26.75 -15.20
C VAL A 88 -12.82 -27.50 -16.40
N CYS A 89 -12.96 -26.82 -17.53
CA CYS A 89 -13.48 -27.44 -18.75
C CYS A 89 -12.56 -28.59 -19.22
N PRO A 90 -13.06 -29.83 -19.39
CA PRO A 90 -12.24 -30.96 -19.81
C PRO A 90 -11.74 -30.84 -21.26
N SER A 91 -12.44 -30.09 -22.12
CA SER A 91 -12.08 -29.94 -23.53
C SER A 91 -10.98 -28.90 -23.77
N CYS A 92 -10.97 -27.78 -23.03
CA CYS A 92 -10.03 -26.68 -23.25
C CYS A 92 -9.14 -26.32 -22.06
N GLY A 93 -9.43 -26.85 -20.87
CA GLY A 93 -8.66 -26.60 -19.65
C GLY A 93 -8.83 -25.19 -19.06
N GLU A 94 -9.85 -24.45 -19.48
CA GLU A 94 -10.18 -23.13 -18.93
C GLU A 94 -11.03 -23.30 -17.67
N THR A 95 -10.74 -22.52 -16.64
CA THR A 95 -11.56 -22.42 -15.43
C THR A 95 -12.80 -21.58 -15.73
N ILE A 96 -13.98 -22.13 -15.48
CA ILE A 96 -15.28 -21.50 -15.72
C ILE A 96 -16.05 -21.48 -14.41
N TYR A 97 -16.84 -20.43 -14.21
CA TYR A 97 -17.71 -20.24 -13.06
C TYR A 97 -19.16 -20.40 -13.49
N PHE A 98 -19.93 -21.22 -12.77
CA PHE A 98 -21.35 -21.47 -13.02
C PHE A 98 -22.18 -21.23 -11.77
N ASP A 99 -23.25 -20.45 -11.91
CA ASP A 99 -24.24 -20.18 -10.86
C ASP A 99 -25.10 -21.44 -10.64
N GLU A 100 -25.53 -21.73 -9.42
CA GLU A 100 -26.43 -22.86 -9.09
C GLU A 100 -27.69 -22.93 -9.98
N ASP A 101 -28.30 -21.79 -10.29
CA ASP A 101 -29.46 -21.70 -11.18
C ASP A 101 -29.17 -22.24 -12.60
N MET A 102 -27.91 -22.18 -13.06
CA MET A 102 -27.50 -22.75 -14.35
C MET A 102 -27.29 -24.26 -14.27
N LEU A 103 -26.86 -24.77 -13.11
CA LEU A 103 -26.70 -26.21 -12.87
C LEU A 103 -28.04 -26.95 -12.86
N ASP A 104 -29.08 -26.30 -12.34
CA ASP A 104 -30.45 -26.84 -12.26
C ASP A 104 -31.23 -26.74 -13.57
N SER A 105 -30.67 -26.07 -14.59
CA SER A 105 -31.31 -25.93 -15.89
C SER A 105 -31.24 -27.24 -16.70
N GLU A 106 -32.39 -27.70 -17.24
CA GLU A 106 -32.48 -28.92 -18.07
C GLU A 106 -31.71 -28.81 -19.41
N ASP A 107 -31.19 -27.64 -19.76
CA ASP A 107 -30.58 -27.34 -21.06
C ASP A 107 -29.07 -27.69 -21.16
N GLY A 108 -28.42 -28.08 -20.05
CA GLY A 108 -27.01 -28.48 -20.03
C GLY A 108 -26.03 -27.30 -20.19
N LEU A 109 -24.86 -27.40 -19.56
CA LEU A 109 -23.90 -26.31 -19.51
C LEU A 109 -22.98 -26.31 -20.73
N ILE A 110 -22.76 -25.14 -21.33
CA ILE A 110 -21.88 -24.97 -22.48
C ILE A 110 -20.69 -24.11 -22.08
N CYS A 111 -19.48 -24.59 -22.34
CA CYS A 111 -18.27 -23.82 -22.09
C CYS A 111 -18.23 -22.57 -22.99
N PRO A 112 -18.05 -21.35 -22.44
CA PRO A 112 -17.98 -20.13 -23.24
C PRO A 112 -16.68 -20.03 -24.07
N ASN A 113 -15.65 -20.79 -23.71
CA ASN A 113 -14.35 -20.76 -24.40
C ASN A 113 -14.30 -21.71 -25.62
N CYS A 114 -14.79 -22.94 -25.49
CA CYS A 114 -14.73 -23.94 -26.56
C CYS A 114 -16.08 -24.33 -27.16
N ASN A 115 -17.18 -23.83 -26.59
CA ASN A 115 -18.54 -24.02 -27.06
C ASN A 115 -19.00 -25.50 -27.06
N GLU A 116 -18.35 -26.34 -26.27
CA GLU A 116 -18.65 -27.77 -26.08
C GLU A 116 -19.40 -27.97 -24.75
N PRO A 117 -20.33 -28.95 -24.65
CA PRO A 117 -21.05 -29.21 -23.41
C PRO A 117 -20.09 -29.68 -22.31
N VAL A 118 -20.28 -29.14 -21.10
CA VAL A 118 -19.52 -29.48 -19.90
C VAL A 118 -20.37 -30.42 -19.06
N GLU A 119 -19.91 -31.65 -18.85
CA GLU A 119 -20.52 -32.58 -17.91
C GLU A 119 -19.88 -32.37 -16.52
N ILE A 120 -20.68 -31.93 -15.55
CA ILE A 120 -20.26 -31.77 -14.15
C ILE A 120 -20.72 -33.01 -13.38
N ASP A 121 -19.79 -33.69 -12.72
CA ASP A 121 -20.10 -34.80 -11.82
C ASP A 121 -20.33 -34.26 -10.41
N LEU A 122 -21.60 -34.10 -10.01
CA LEU A 122 -22.01 -33.55 -8.71
C LEU A 122 -21.67 -34.45 -7.50
N SER A 123 -21.04 -35.63 -7.72
CA SER A 123 -20.66 -36.54 -6.63
C SER A 123 -19.47 -36.08 -5.78
N CYS A 124 -18.83 -34.96 -6.12
CA CYS A 124 -17.66 -34.44 -5.41
C CYS A 124 -17.96 -33.38 -4.31
N VAL A 125 -19.23 -33.00 -4.10
CA VAL A 125 -19.61 -31.91 -3.17
C VAL A 125 -19.94 -32.39 -1.73
N ASP A 126 -20.05 -33.70 -1.49
CA ASP A 126 -20.46 -34.27 -0.18
C ASP A 126 -19.29 -34.66 0.77
N ALA A 127 -18.15 -33.95 0.78
CA ALA A 127 -16.98 -34.39 1.56
C ALA A 127 -16.22 -33.33 2.38
N GLN A 128 -16.80 -32.18 2.70
CA GLN A 128 -16.21 -31.23 3.67
C GLN A 128 -17.27 -30.53 4.54
N ASP A 129 -18.14 -31.32 5.18
CA ASP A 129 -18.82 -30.91 6.43
C ASP A 129 -18.54 -31.98 7.48
N ASP A 130 -17.45 -31.79 8.23
CA ASP A 130 -17.20 -32.42 9.52
C ASP A 130 -16.40 -31.42 10.36
N GLY A 131 -17.11 -30.45 10.93
CA GLY A 131 -16.58 -29.65 12.03
C GLY A 131 -16.34 -30.53 13.26
N GLU A 132 -15.16 -30.42 13.86
CA GLU A 132 -14.96 -30.62 15.30
C GLU A 132 -13.98 -29.55 15.81
N ASP A 133 -14.55 -28.52 16.44
CA ASP A 133 -13.93 -27.79 17.55
C ASP A 133 -13.55 -28.80 18.67
N ASP A 134 -12.31 -28.78 19.16
CA ASP A 134 -11.99 -28.86 20.60
C ASP A 134 -10.45 -28.80 20.87
N ASP A 135 -10.09 -27.88 21.79
CA ASP A 135 -8.82 -27.61 22.51
C ASP A 135 -7.60 -26.99 21.79
#